data_AF-A0A1Y1ZC90-F1
#
_entry.id   AF-A0A1Y1ZC90-F1
#
_cell.length_a   1.000
_cell.length_b   1.000
_cell.length_c   1.000
_cell.angle_alpha   90.00
_cell.angle_beta   90.00
_cell.angle_gamma   90.00
#
_symmetry.space_group_name_H-M   'P 1'
#
loop_
_entity.id
_entity.type
_entity.pdbx_description
1 polymer ?
#
loop_
_entity_poly.entity_id
_entity_poly.type
_entity_poly.pdbx_seq_one_letter_code
_entity_poly.pdbx_strand_id
1 'polypeptide(L)'
;MFRKFSVYTLLLTFYIVKICCKAIDSDSNTGVKAHVFTECLKPGQFVLTFDDGPNPDTTPIVLETLKKYDIKATFFINGINYGNLESDPRSIEIVKKTYAEGHDIGSHTYYHKDLFEAIKEGTMEINIDKLTNTINDIIGVKPAFFRPPCGNGGYEEKEPEKIEMTERIQKYLGEHGYNVIMWGTDTRDWDYKENVEKVISELNLQLKAPGVSPETNSFITLLHDVHPTTVNIVLPEVIGYIKKLGYTFVPLSECIGVSPYQGVALNKHNNSNNLNSNSLLSNPDNIINDTPTNDTPIDDISINSALNQSNINLDDATDNSLKEIKSGALNKYHQINVFSTIFFALIISLLL
;
A
#
# COMPACT_ATOMS: atom_id res chain seq x y z
N MET A 1 77.93 -26.59 2.14
CA MET A 1 77.45 -26.04 3.43
C MET A 1 76.84 -24.66 3.19
N PHE A 2 75.57 -24.49 3.57
CA PHE A 2 74.85 -23.23 3.82
C PHE A 2 74.89 -22.11 2.77
N ARG A 3 74.22 -22.27 1.60
CA ARG A 3 73.78 -21.08 0.83
C ARG A 3 72.77 -21.29 -0.30
N LYS A 4 71.76 -22.16 -0.16
CA LYS A 4 70.66 -22.23 -1.16
C LYS A 4 69.24 -22.44 -0.62
N PHE A 5 69.04 -22.40 0.70
CA PHE A 5 67.72 -22.61 1.31
C PHE A 5 66.94 -21.33 1.64
N SER A 6 67.45 -20.14 1.31
CA SER A 6 66.85 -18.88 1.79
C SER A 6 65.99 -18.12 0.78
N VAL A 7 65.91 -18.55 -0.49
CA VAL A 7 65.15 -17.79 -1.52
C VAL A 7 63.79 -18.42 -1.81
N TYR A 8 63.66 -19.75 -1.71
CA TYR A 8 62.38 -20.43 -1.94
C TYR A 8 61.36 -20.22 -0.81
N THR A 9 61.82 -20.04 0.42
CA THR A 9 60.93 -19.79 1.57
C THR A 9 60.34 -18.38 1.54
N LEU A 10 61.05 -17.40 0.97
CA LEU A 10 60.56 -16.02 0.87
C LEU A 10 59.56 -15.83 -0.28
N LEU A 11 59.72 -16.56 -1.39
CA LEU A 11 58.78 -16.50 -2.52
C LEU A 11 57.46 -17.23 -2.22
N LEU A 12 57.48 -18.27 -1.40
CA LEU A 12 56.27 -18.99 -1.00
C LEU A 12 55.41 -18.17 -0.01
N THR A 13 56.02 -17.37 0.87
CA THR A 13 55.28 -16.47 1.76
C THR A 13 54.61 -15.32 1.02
N PHE A 14 55.20 -14.79 -0.05
CA PHE A 14 54.53 -13.78 -0.88
C PHE A 14 53.38 -14.35 -1.72
N TYR A 15 53.43 -15.62 -2.11
CA TYR A 15 52.33 -16.28 -2.82
C TYR A 15 51.17 -16.64 -1.88
N ILE A 16 51.45 -17.07 -0.65
CA ILE A 16 50.42 -17.37 0.35
C ILE A 16 49.76 -16.08 0.88
N VAL A 17 50.48 -14.96 1.01
CA VAL A 17 49.87 -13.66 1.37
C VAL A 17 49.02 -13.08 0.22
N LYS A 18 49.35 -13.35 -1.06
CA LYS A 18 48.47 -12.99 -2.20
C LYS A 18 47.20 -13.83 -2.29
N ILE A 19 47.20 -15.04 -1.72
CA ILE A 19 45.99 -15.88 -1.63
C ILE A 19 45.15 -15.53 -0.40
N CYS A 20 45.75 -14.94 0.65
CA CYS A 20 45.02 -14.53 1.86
C CYS A 20 44.43 -13.10 1.80
N CYS A 21 44.81 -12.30 0.79
CA CYS A 21 44.18 -11.01 0.47
C CYS A 21 43.44 -11.03 -0.87
N LYS A 22 42.88 -12.18 -1.28
CA LYS A 22 41.60 -12.10 -2.01
C LYS A 22 40.61 -11.63 -0.98
N ALA A 23 40.15 -10.41 -1.19
CA ALA A 23 39.17 -9.73 -0.38
C ALA A 23 38.16 -10.74 0.17
N ILE A 24 37.95 -10.68 1.49
CA ILE A 24 36.58 -10.75 1.98
C ILE A 24 35.90 -9.57 1.29
N ASP A 25 35.49 -9.76 0.03
CA ASP A 25 34.40 -9.00 -0.51
C ASP A 25 33.28 -9.33 0.47
N SER A 26 32.90 -8.34 1.28
CA SER A 26 31.61 -8.32 1.91
C SER A 26 30.63 -8.78 0.84
N ASP A 27 30.04 -9.95 1.09
CA ASP A 27 29.16 -10.69 0.20
C ASP A 27 28.47 -9.71 -0.75
N SER A 28 28.92 -9.73 -2.00
CA SER A 28 28.43 -8.84 -3.04
C SER A 28 26.92 -8.96 -3.03
N ASN A 29 26.25 -7.90 -2.59
CA ASN A 29 24.82 -7.73 -2.63
C ASN A 29 24.36 -8.07 -4.05
N THR A 30 23.98 -9.31 -4.29
CA THR A 30 23.31 -9.72 -5.51
C THR A 30 21.98 -9.00 -5.45
N GLY A 31 21.93 -7.81 -6.04
CA GLY A 31 20.88 -6.80 -5.83
C GLY A 31 19.51 -7.44 -5.71
N VAL A 32 19.05 -7.58 -4.47
CA VAL A 32 17.82 -8.30 -4.16
C VAL A 32 16.69 -7.40 -4.63
N LYS A 33 15.93 -7.85 -5.64
CA LYS A 33 14.71 -7.17 -6.06
C LYS A 33 13.75 -7.11 -4.86
N ALA A 34 13.04 -6.00 -4.73
CA ALA A 34 11.96 -5.86 -3.76
C ALA A 34 10.95 -6.99 -3.95
N HIS A 35 10.48 -7.56 -2.85
CA HIS A 35 9.36 -8.48 -2.89
C HIS A 35 8.10 -7.72 -3.31
N VAL A 36 7.31 -8.32 -4.20
CA VAL A 36 6.03 -7.79 -4.66
C VAL A 36 4.90 -8.54 -3.98
N PHE A 37 3.97 -7.82 -3.36
CA PHE A 37 2.79 -8.39 -2.71
C PHE A 37 1.51 -7.87 -3.36
N THR A 38 0.60 -8.76 -3.73
CA THR A 38 -0.76 -8.45 -4.23
C THR A 38 -1.86 -8.93 -3.27
N GLU A 39 -1.52 -9.81 -2.34
CA GLU A 39 -2.43 -10.46 -1.40
C GLU A 39 -1.73 -10.70 -0.05
N CYS A 40 -2.50 -11.10 0.96
CA CYS A 40 -1.96 -11.47 2.26
C CYS A 40 -1.44 -12.90 2.28
N LEU A 41 -0.55 -13.18 3.23
CA LEU A 41 -0.01 -14.52 3.45
C LEU A 41 -1.04 -15.51 4.01
N LYS A 42 -2.16 -15.02 4.55
CA LYS A 42 -3.23 -15.85 5.12
C LYS A 42 -4.58 -15.51 4.49
N PRO A 43 -5.40 -16.50 4.14
CA PRO A 43 -6.75 -16.25 3.65
C PRO A 43 -7.61 -15.60 4.75
N GLY A 44 -8.71 -14.98 4.34
CA GLY A 44 -9.69 -14.34 5.21
C GLY A 44 -9.26 -12.95 5.67
N GLN A 45 -8.09 -12.47 5.27
CA GLN A 45 -7.60 -11.14 5.57
C GLN A 45 -7.99 -10.14 4.47
N PHE A 46 -8.35 -8.92 4.87
CA PHE A 46 -8.64 -7.81 3.98
C PHE A 46 -7.94 -6.55 4.48
N VAL A 47 -7.16 -5.91 3.62
CA VAL A 47 -6.39 -4.71 3.95
C VAL A 47 -6.95 -3.52 3.20
N LEU A 48 -7.28 -2.46 3.94
CA LEU A 48 -7.60 -1.16 3.37
C LEU A 48 -6.30 -0.41 3.11
N THR A 49 -6.07 -0.02 1.86
CA THR A 49 -4.94 0.84 1.49
C THR A 49 -5.44 2.08 0.76
N PHE A 50 -4.85 3.23 1.05
CA PHE A 50 -5.22 4.52 0.48
C PHE A 50 -4.02 5.18 -0.18
N ASP A 51 -4.16 5.58 -1.44
CA ASP A 51 -3.14 6.28 -2.21
C ASP A 51 -3.42 7.79 -2.30
N ASP A 52 -2.41 8.54 -2.74
CA ASP A 52 -2.42 9.97 -3.11
C ASP A 52 -2.43 11.00 -1.98
N GLY A 53 -2.76 10.58 -0.76
CA GLY A 53 -2.80 11.42 0.42
C GLY A 53 -1.40 11.90 0.91
N PRO A 54 -1.36 12.64 2.04
CA PRO A 54 -2.52 13.11 2.78
C PRO A 54 -3.18 14.30 2.08
N ASN A 55 -4.51 14.29 2.04
CA ASN A 55 -5.31 15.46 1.70
C ASN A 55 -5.82 16.12 3.01
N PRO A 56 -5.51 17.41 3.26
CA PRO A 56 -5.91 18.10 4.48
C PRO A 56 -7.41 18.09 4.80
N ASP A 57 -8.26 17.97 3.78
CA ASP A 57 -9.70 18.09 3.92
C ASP A 57 -10.40 16.71 4.02
N THR A 58 -9.81 15.65 3.44
CA THR A 58 -10.47 14.32 3.36
C THR A 58 -9.77 13.22 4.16
N THR A 59 -8.44 13.20 4.27
CA THR A 59 -7.72 12.17 5.06
C THR A 59 -8.16 12.13 6.53
N PRO A 60 -8.42 13.27 7.22
CA PRO A 60 -8.93 13.22 8.60
C PRO A 60 -10.26 12.46 8.74
N ILE A 61 -11.12 12.51 7.73
CA ILE A 61 -12.43 11.80 7.73
C ILE A 61 -12.21 10.29 7.67
N VAL A 62 -11.22 9.83 6.90
CA VAL A 62 -10.83 8.42 6.85
C VAL A 62 -10.32 7.96 8.21
N LEU A 63 -9.41 8.71 8.83
CA LEU A 63 -8.86 8.36 10.16
C LEU A 63 -9.97 8.22 11.21
N GLU A 64 -10.92 9.17 11.26
CA GLU A 64 -12.06 9.09 12.19
C GLU A 64 -12.96 7.88 11.89
N THR A 65 -13.19 7.58 10.61
CA THR A 65 -13.97 6.40 10.20
C THR A 65 -13.29 5.11 10.62
N LEU A 66 -11.99 4.97 10.35
CA LEU A 66 -11.21 3.80 10.71
C LEU A 66 -11.17 3.60 12.23
N LYS A 67 -10.98 4.67 13.00
CA LYS A 67 -11.05 4.67 14.46
C LYS A 67 -12.41 4.22 14.98
N LYS A 68 -13.52 4.70 14.39
CA LYS A 68 -14.89 4.30 14.74
C LYS A 68 -15.11 2.79 14.57
N TYR A 69 -14.49 2.19 13.55
CA TYR A 69 -14.64 0.76 13.26
C TYR A 69 -13.54 -0.12 13.87
N ASP A 70 -12.59 0.47 14.60
CA ASP A 70 -11.39 -0.17 15.15
C ASP A 70 -10.58 -0.91 14.07
N ILE A 71 -10.31 -0.23 12.95
CA ILE A 71 -9.58 -0.78 11.81
C ILE A 71 -8.26 -0.03 11.64
N LYS A 72 -7.17 -0.78 11.42
CA LYS A 72 -5.91 -0.23 10.93
C LYS A 72 -5.82 -0.41 9.41
N ALA A 73 -5.16 0.54 8.77
CA ALA A 73 -5.07 0.65 7.32
C ALA A 73 -3.65 1.09 6.95
N THR A 74 -3.39 1.16 5.65
CA THR A 74 -2.12 1.66 5.12
C THR A 74 -2.34 2.86 4.22
N PHE A 75 -1.52 3.89 4.39
CA PHE A 75 -1.56 5.10 3.57
C PHE A 75 -0.27 5.19 2.76
N PHE A 76 -0.38 5.09 1.43
CA PHE A 76 0.71 5.34 0.50
C PHE A 76 0.70 6.82 0.13
N ILE A 77 1.50 7.60 0.83
CA ILE A 77 1.44 9.06 0.75
C ILE A 77 2.40 9.63 -0.31
N ASN A 78 2.11 10.84 -0.77
CA ASN A 78 3.01 11.66 -1.56
C ASN A 78 3.65 12.77 -0.73
N GLY A 79 4.70 13.39 -1.29
CA GLY A 79 5.29 14.61 -0.74
C GLY A 79 4.49 15.85 -1.13
N ILE A 80 4.24 16.01 -2.43
CA ILE A 80 3.47 17.10 -3.02
C ILE A 80 2.51 16.50 -4.05
N ASN A 81 1.23 16.46 -3.71
CA ASN A 81 0.13 16.03 -4.57
C ASN A 81 -1.17 16.76 -4.16
N TYR A 82 -2.11 16.09 -3.48
CA TYR A 82 -3.31 16.70 -2.91
C TYR A 82 -3.06 17.46 -1.60
N GLY A 83 -1.94 17.17 -0.95
CA GLY A 83 -1.36 17.95 0.14
C GLY A 83 0.08 18.33 -0.16
N ASN A 84 0.73 19.00 0.80
CA ASN A 84 2.12 19.42 0.66
C ASN A 84 2.86 19.27 1.99
N LEU A 85 3.80 18.30 2.06
CA LEU A 85 4.58 18.01 3.26
C LEU A 85 5.72 19.01 3.53
N GLU A 86 6.03 19.91 2.59
CA GLU A 86 7.02 20.99 2.78
C GLU A 86 6.39 22.28 3.33
N SER A 87 5.16 22.59 2.89
CA SER A 87 4.58 23.94 3.10
C SER A 87 3.20 23.99 3.75
N ASP A 88 2.46 22.88 3.87
CA ASP A 88 1.19 22.82 4.60
C ASP A 88 1.36 22.09 5.94
N PRO A 89 1.37 22.81 7.08
CA PRO A 89 1.43 22.20 8.41
C PRO A 89 0.32 21.18 8.69
N ARG A 90 -0.85 21.32 8.07
CA ARG A 90 -1.96 20.36 8.24
C ARG A 90 -1.60 19.00 7.65
N SER A 91 -0.94 18.96 6.49
CA SER A 91 -0.47 17.70 5.90
C SER A 91 0.54 17.01 6.81
N ILE A 92 1.47 17.76 7.41
CA ILE A 92 2.46 17.23 8.36
C ILE A 92 1.78 16.68 9.62
N GLU A 93 0.82 17.43 10.19
CA GLU A 93 0.02 17.01 11.35
C GLU A 93 -0.72 15.69 11.06
N ILE A 94 -1.30 15.56 9.87
CA ILE A 94 -2.00 14.35 9.43
C ILE A 94 -1.04 13.16 9.38
N VAL A 95 0.15 13.29 8.80
CA VAL A 95 1.15 12.19 8.77
C VAL A 95 1.50 11.74 10.20
N LYS A 96 1.72 12.68 11.12
CA LYS A 96 2.00 12.38 12.53
C LYS A 96 0.82 11.69 13.21
N LYS A 97 -0.42 12.15 12.97
CA LYS A 97 -1.63 11.53 13.52
C LYS A 97 -1.81 10.11 12.98
N THR A 98 -1.67 9.91 11.67
CA THR A 98 -1.73 8.59 11.02
C THR A 98 -0.74 7.61 11.66
N TYR A 99 0.51 8.04 11.89
CA TYR A 99 1.53 7.24 12.57
C TYR A 99 1.16 6.95 14.04
N ALA A 100 0.78 7.98 14.80
CA ALA A 100 0.47 7.85 16.23
C ALA A 100 -0.78 6.99 16.49
N GLU A 101 -1.73 6.96 15.55
CA GLU A 101 -2.90 6.09 15.60
C GLU A 101 -2.60 4.65 15.17
N GLY A 102 -1.36 4.33 14.78
CA GLY A 102 -0.91 2.97 14.46
C GLY A 102 -1.31 2.48 13.07
N HIS A 103 -1.58 3.39 12.14
CA HIS A 103 -1.72 3.04 10.72
C HIS A 103 -0.33 2.89 10.09
N ASP A 104 -0.22 2.02 9.10
CA ASP A 104 1.00 1.87 8.33
C ASP A 104 1.15 3.06 7.36
N ILE A 105 2.36 3.59 7.20
CA ILE A 105 2.66 4.63 6.21
C ILE A 105 3.67 4.09 5.20
N GLY A 106 3.26 4.06 3.93
CA GLY A 106 4.09 3.69 2.79
C GLY A 106 4.41 4.91 1.92
N SER A 107 5.40 4.76 1.04
CA SER A 107 5.80 5.77 0.07
C SER A 107 5.08 5.57 -1.27
N HIS A 108 4.55 6.65 -1.85
CA HIS A 108 3.95 6.69 -3.19
C HIS A 108 4.67 7.63 -4.16
N THR A 109 5.98 7.83 -3.97
CA THR A 109 6.82 8.89 -4.61
C THR A 109 6.51 10.31 -4.15
N TYR A 110 7.50 11.18 -4.29
CA TYR A 110 7.40 12.56 -3.85
C TYR A 110 6.39 13.39 -4.65
N TYR A 111 6.42 13.30 -5.98
CA TYR A 111 5.59 14.11 -6.89
C TYR A 111 4.48 13.32 -7.60
N HIS A 112 4.16 12.11 -7.13
CA HIS A 112 3.24 11.18 -7.83
C HIS A 112 3.67 10.94 -9.30
N LYS A 113 4.98 10.81 -9.53
CA LYS A 113 5.54 10.65 -10.88
C LYS A 113 5.55 9.17 -11.26
N ASP A 114 5.04 8.85 -12.45
CA ASP A 114 5.21 7.51 -13.05
C ASP A 114 6.69 7.16 -13.13
N LEU A 115 7.08 6.00 -12.58
CA LEU A 115 8.49 5.63 -12.49
C LEU A 115 9.13 5.26 -13.83
N PHE A 116 8.35 4.82 -14.83
CA PHE A 116 8.87 4.62 -16.18
C PHE A 116 9.20 5.97 -16.83
N GLU A 117 8.37 6.99 -16.65
CA GLU A 117 8.68 8.34 -17.09
C GLU A 117 9.88 8.91 -16.32
N ALA A 118 9.91 8.73 -15.00
CA ALA A 118 11.00 9.20 -14.16
C ALA A 118 12.35 8.55 -14.53
N ILE A 119 12.36 7.28 -14.96
CA ILE A 119 13.55 6.62 -15.50
C ILE A 119 14.05 7.34 -16.76
N LYS A 120 13.14 7.63 -17.70
CA LYS A 120 13.48 8.29 -18.97
C LYS A 120 14.01 9.70 -18.75
N GLU A 121 13.50 10.39 -17.74
CA GLU A 121 13.94 11.73 -17.34
C GLU A 121 15.19 11.72 -16.45
N GLY A 122 15.61 10.57 -15.93
CA GLY A 122 16.70 10.48 -14.95
C GLY A 122 16.33 11.00 -13.56
N THR A 123 15.04 11.04 -13.22
CA THR A 123 14.48 11.60 -11.98
C THR A 123 13.86 10.54 -11.05
N MET A 124 14.05 9.24 -11.33
CA MET A 124 13.48 8.15 -10.52
C MET A 124 13.92 8.22 -9.04
N GLU A 125 15.23 8.33 -8.79
CA GLU A 125 15.82 8.28 -7.45
C GLU A 125 15.33 9.45 -6.59
N ILE A 126 15.33 10.67 -7.14
CA ILE A 126 14.83 11.85 -6.40
C ILE A 126 13.35 11.73 -6.05
N ASN A 127 12.53 11.10 -6.89
CA ASN A 127 11.12 10.86 -6.58
C ASN A 127 10.93 9.86 -5.44
N ILE A 128 11.84 8.89 -5.27
CA ILE A 128 11.76 7.88 -4.21
C ILE A 128 12.41 8.39 -2.92
N ASP A 129 13.67 8.80 -2.99
CA ASP A 129 14.50 9.12 -1.83
C ASP A 129 14.02 10.38 -1.11
N LYS A 130 13.55 11.39 -1.86
CA LYS A 130 13.08 12.63 -1.25
C LYS A 130 11.90 12.38 -0.32
N LEU A 131 10.94 11.55 -0.72
CA LEU A 131 9.82 11.20 0.14
C LEU A 131 10.25 10.35 1.32
N THR A 132 11.16 9.39 1.09
CA THR A 132 11.75 8.56 2.16
C THR A 132 12.32 9.43 3.28
N ASN A 133 13.12 10.43 2.92
CA ASN A 133 13.75 11.35 3.86
C ASN A 133 12.72 12.27 4.52
N THR A 134 11.76 12.79 3.74
CA THR A 134 10.69 13.66 4.28
C THR A 134 9.85 12.95 5.33
N ILE A 135 9.46 11.69 5.09
CA ILE A 135 8.72 10.89 6.07
C ILE A 135 9.58 10.68 7.32
N ASN A 136 10.85 10.32 7.15
CA ASN A 136 11.77 10.16 8.27
C ASN A 136 11.94 11.44 9.09
N ASP A 137 11.98 12.61 8.46
CA ASP A 137 12.09 13.88 9.18
C ASP A 137 10.81 14.23 9.96
N ILE A 138 9.64 13.78 9.49
CA ILE A 138 8.35 14.05 10.14
C ILE A 138 8.08 13.10 11.32
N ILE A 139 8.34 11.80 11.15
CA ILE A 139 7.96 10.75 12.13
C ILE A 139 9.14 9.93 12.69
N GLY A 140 10.38 10.21 12.27
CA GLY A 140 11.59 9.59 12.80
C GLY A 140 11.89 8.17 12.28
N VAL A 141 11.12 7.68 11.29
CA VAL A 141 11.29 6.34 10.71
C VAL A 141 11.12 6.37 9.20
N LYS A 142 11.83 5.48 8.49
CA LYS A 142 11.71 5.32 7.04
C LYS A 142 10.67 4.25 6.69
N PRO A 143 9.78 4.49 5.70
CA PRO A 143 8.82 3.48 5.27
C PRO A 143 9.53 2.29 4.63
N ALA A 144 9.04 1.08 4.88
CA ALA A 144 9.48 -0.16 4.22
C ALA A 144 8.50 -0.61 3.13
N PHE A 145 7.36 0.07 2.99
CA PHE A 145 6.35 -0.20 1.97
C PHE A 145 6.38 0.88 0.90
N PHE A 146 6.34 0.46 -0.36
CA PHE A 146 6.31 1.33 -1.50
C PHE A 146 5.23 0.86 -2.48
N ARG A 147 4.41 1.78 -2.97
CA ARG A 147 3.52 1.52 -4.10
C ARG A 147 3.93 2.42 -5.26
N PRO A 148 4.22 1.89 -6.46
CA PRO A 148 4.52 2.73 -7.61
C PRO A 148 3.25 3.43 -8.13
N PRO A 149 3.30 4.74 -8.43
CA PRO A 149 2.22 5.44 -9.12
C PRO A 149 1.78 4.71 -10.39
N CYS A 150 0.47 4.67 -10.62
CA CYS A 150 -0.17 3.94 -11.72
C CYS A 150 0.06 2.40 -11.70
N GLY A 151 0.73 1.85 -10.69
CA GLY A 151 1.17 0.45 -10.62
C GLY A 151 2.36 0.09 -11.53
N ASN A 152 2.92 1.06 -12.25
CA ASN A 152 3.99 0.84 -13.22
C ASN A 152 5.32 0.55 -12.51
N GLY A 153 5.89 -0.63 -12.77
CA GLY A 153 7.05 -1.15 -12.04
C GLY A 153 6.72 -2.15 -10.93
N GLY A 154 5.43 -2.38 -10.65
CA GLY A 154 4.96 -3.35 -9.67
C GLY A 154 4.44 -4.67 -10.25
N TYR A 155 4.02 -4.68 -11.51
CA TYR A 155 3.51 -5.87 -12.19
C TYR A 155 4.52 -6.49 -13.16
N GLU A 156 4.25 -7.73 -13.55
CA GLU A 156 4.95 -8.36 -14.67
C GLU A 156 4.61 -7.65 -15.98
N GLU A 157 5.64 -7.30 -16.74
CA GLU A 157 5.53 -6.57 -18.00
C GLU A 157 5.76 -7.49 -19.19
N LYS A 158 5.15 -7.16 -20.34
CA LYS A 158 5.30 -7.94 -21.58
C LYS A 158 6.23 -7.27 -22.59
N GLU A 159 6.33 -5.95 -22.54
CA GLU A 159 7.16 -5.18 -23.45
C GLU A 159 8.62 -5.13 -22.95
N PRO A 160 9.63 -5.45 -23.79
CA PRO A 160 11.02 -5.53 -23.34
C PRO A 160 11.53 -4.29 -22.60
N GLU A 161 11.18 -3.10 -23.07
CA GLU A 161 11.56 -1.83 -22.43
C GLU A 161 10.96 -1.72 -21.02
N LYS A 162 9.69 -2.13 -20.85
CA LYS A 162 9.02 -2.09 -19.55
C LYS A 162 9.53 -3.16 -18.61
N ILE A 163 9.90 -4.34 -19.11
CA ILE A 163 10.57 -5.38 -18.31
C ILE A 163 11.85 -4.80 -17.71
N GLU A 164 12.74 -4.22 -18.52
CA GLU A 164 13.99 -3.63 -18.04
C GLU A 164 13.74 -2.51 -17.01
N MET A 165 12.78 -1.62 -17.26
CA MET A 165 12.42 -0.56 -16.32
C MET A 165 11.86 -1.11 -15.01
N THR A 166 10.97 -2.11 -15.05
CA THR A 166 10.43 -2.78 -13.86
C THR A 166 11.55 -3.45 -13.06
N GLU A 167 12.49 -4.14 -13.72
CA GLU A 167 13.63 -4.74 -13.03
C GLU A 167 14.51 -3.69 -12.35
N ARG A 168 14.75 -2.55 -13.02
CA ARG A 168 15.50 -1.43 -12.45
C ARG A 168 14.80 -0.85 -11.23
N ILE A 169 13.48 -0.63 -11.30
CA ILE A 169 12.67 -0.12 -10.18
C ILE A 169 12.74 -1.09 -9.01
N GLN A 170 12.42 -2.37 -9.23
CA GLN A 170 12.37 -3.36 -8.15
C GLN A 170 13.74 -3.64 -7.54
N LYS A 171 14.82 -3.57 -8.32
CA LYS A 171 16.18 -3.67 -7.78
C LYS A 171 16.51 -2.48 -6.88
N TYR A 172 16.23 -1.25 -7.35
CA TYR A 172 16.51 -0.04 -6.59
C TYR A 172 15.71 0.01 -5.28
N LEU A 173 14.38 -0.03 -5.37
CA LEU A 173 13.55 -1.02 -4.67
C LEU A 173 14.11 -1.67 -3.40
N GLY A 174 14.50 -2.94 -3.59
CA GLY A 174 14.96 -3.83 -2.53
C GLY A 174 16.33 -3.46 -1.98
N GLU A 175 17.21 -2.86 -2.79
CA GLU A 175 18.49 -2.32 -2.31
C GLU A 175 18.28 -1.19 -1.28
N HIS A 176 17.15 -0.48 -1.33
CA HIS A 176 16.77 0.57 -0.39
C HIS A 176 15.78 0.10 0.68
N GLY A 177 15.61 -1.22 0.84
CA GLY A 177 14.84 -1.81 1.95
C GLY A 177 13.32 -1.75 1.79
N TYR A 178 12.83 -1.56 0.56
CA TYR A 178 11.41 -1.51 0.27
C TYR A 178 10.83 -2.87 -0.14
N ASN A 179 9.55 -3.04 0.16
CA ASN A 179 8.66 -4.04 -0.43
C ASN A 179 7.66 -3.31 -1.32
N VAL A 180 7.41 -3.86 -2.51
CA VAL A 180 6.46 -3.32 -3.48
C VAL A 180 5.07 -3.87 -3.15
N ILE A 181 4.13 -2.97 -2.92
CA ILE A 181 2.76 -3.32 -2.55
C ILE A 181 1.83 -2.96 -3.70
N MET A 182 1.31 -3.99 -4.34
CA MET A 182 0.26 -3.91 -5.34
C MET A 182 -1.08 -4.23 -4.69
N TRP A 183 -2.12 -4.40 -5.50
CA TRP A 183 -3.46 -4.71 -5.02
C TRP A 183 -3.99 -5.97 -5.68
N GLY A 184 -4.75 -6.72 -4.90
CA GLY A 184 -5.54 -7.88 -5.34
C GLY A 184 -6.99 -7.50 -5.61
N THR A 185 -7.43 -6.33 -5.13
CA THR A 185 -8.68 -5.70 -5.59
C THR A 185 -8.53 -4.22 -5.88
N ASP A 186 -9.16 -3.77 -6.98
CA ASP A 186 -9.28 -2.37 -7.35
C ASP A 186 -10.75 -1.94 -7.25
N THR A 187 -11.04 -0.94 -6.42
CA THR A 187 -12.40 -0.41 -6.30
C THR A 187 -12.78 0.50 -7.47
N ARG A 188 -11.79 0.99 -8.23
CA ARG A 188 -11.92 2.00 -9.28
C ARG A 188 -12.64 3.26 -8.81
N ASP A 189 -12.48 3.60 -7.54
CA ASP A 189 -13.05 4.81 -6.94
C ASP A 189 -12.54 6.10 -7.62
N TRP A 190 -11.30 6.09 -8.10
CA TRP A 190 -10.69 7.15 -8.89
C TRP A 190 -11.32 7.35 -10.29
N ASP A 191 -11.85 6.28 -10.89
CA ASP A 191 -12.48 6.31 -12.22
C ASP A 191 -13.99 6.56 -12.11
N TYR A 192 -14.62 5.91 -11.12
CA TYR A 192 -16.06 5.99 -10.90
C TYR A 192 -16.50 7.10 -9.96
N LYS A 193 -15.58 7.82 -9.32
CA LYS A 193 -15.75 9.06 -8.54
C LYS A 193 -17.08 9.16 -7.78
N GLU A 194 -18.13 9.71 -8.39
CA GLU A 194 -19.44 9.94 -7.77
C GLU A 194 -20.42 8.75 -7.87
N ASN A 195 -20.09 7.75 -8.68
CA ASN A 195 -20.91 6.56 -8.91
C ASN A 195 -20.55 5.43 -7.92
N VAL A 196 -21.05 5.57 -6.70
CA VAL A 196 -20.87 4.61 -5.60
C VAL A 196 -21.30 3.20 -6.01
N GLU A 197 -22.43 3.06 -6.71
CA GLU A 197 -22.92 1.75 -7.15
C GLU A 197 -21.90 1.04 -8.04
N LYS A 198 -21.27 1.74 -8.99
CA LYS A 198 -20.23 1.17 -9.84
C LYS A 198 -19.00 0.75 -9.03
N VAL A 199 -18.54 1.58 -8.09
CA VAL A 199 -17.41 1.26 -7.20
C VAL A 199 -17.68 -0.04 -6.42
N ILE A 200 -18.86 -0.14 -5.80
CA ILE A 200 -19.25 -1.35 -5.05
C ILE A 200 -19.42 -2.55 -6.00
N SER A 201 -19.97 -2.33 -7.20
CA SER A 201 -20.13 -3.40 -8.19
C SER A 201 -18.78 -3.94 -8.69
N GLU A 202 -17.79 -3.08 -8.91
CA GLU A 202 -16.45 -3.48 -9.36
C GLU A 202 -15.74 -4.30 -8.29
N LEU A 203 -15.79 -3.84 -7.05
CA LEU A 203 -15.26 -4.60 -5.91
C LEU A 203 -15.98 -5.95 -5.79
N ASN A 204 -17.30 -5.98 -6.00
CA ASN A 204 -18.09 -7.21 -5.95
C ASN A 204 -17.72 -8.23 -7.01
N LEU A 205 -17.39 -7.80 -8.23
CA LEU A 205 -16.96 -8.70 -9.30
C LEU A 205 -15.72 -9.49 -8.89
N GLN A 206 -14.82 -8.87 -8.13
CA GLN A 206 -13.58 -9.48 -7.67
C GLN A 206 -13.81 -10.38 -6.45
N LEU A 207 -14.59 -9.91 -5.46
CA LEU A 207 -14.85 -10.66 -4.21
C LEU A 207 -15.82 -11.84 -4.36
N LYS A 208 -16.60 -11.89 -5.45
CA LYS A 208 -17.54 -12.97 -5.75
C LYS A 208 -17.16 -13.76 -6.99
N ALA A 209 -15.93 -13.59 -7.48
CA ALA A 209 -15.44 -14.39 -8.58
C ALA A 209 -15.50 -15.89 -8.22
N PRO A 210 -15.71 -16.80 -9.19
CA PRO A 210 -15.76 -18.23 -8.93
C PRO A 210 -14.51 -18.72 -8.16
N GLY A 211 -14.74 -19.40 -7.03
CA GLY A 211 -13.66 -19.91 -6.19
C GLY A 211 -13.07 -18.89 -5.21
N VAL A 212 -13.61 -17.67 -5.15
CA VAL A 212 -13.21 -16.66 -4.16
C VAL A 212 -14.07 -16.76 -2.90
N SER A 213 -13.43 -16.94 -1.75
CA SER A 213 -14.07 -16.87 -0.44
C SER A 213 -13.06 -16.52 0.67
N PRO A 214 -13.51 -16.11 1.87
CA PRO A 214 -12.61 -15.86 2.99
C PRO A 214 -11.79 -17.08 3.41
N GLU A 215 -12.23 -18.30 3.10
CA GLU A 215 -11.49 -19.51 3.43
C GLU A 215 -10.28 -19.74 2.51
N THR A 216 -10.29 -19.16 1.30
CA THR A 216 -9.30 -19.43 0.25
C THR A 216 -8.52 -18.19 -0.19
N ASN A 217 -9.05 -16.99 0.03
CA ASN A 217 -8.51 -15.75 -0.53
C ASN A 217 -8.32 -14.67 0.53
N SER A 218 -7.44 -13.73 0.22
CA SER A 218 -7.22 -12.51 0.96
C SER A 218 -6.98 -11.36 -0.01
N PHE A 219 -7.09 -10.12 0.47
CA PHE A 219 -7.05 -8.96 -0.40
C PHE A 219 -6.26 -7.81 0.19
N ILE A 220 -5.41 -7.23 -0.65
CA ILE A 220 -4.91 -5.86 -0.51
C ILE A 220 -5.73 -5.00 -1.46
N THR A 221 -6.41 -3.98 -0.93
CA THR A 221 -7.45 -3.24 -1.67
C THR A 221 -7.02 -1.81 -1.95
N LEU A 222 -7.09 -1.39 -3.22
CA LEU A 222 -6.80 -0.04 -3.66
C LEU A 222 -8.02 0.89 -3.51
N LEU A 223 -7.82 1.98 -2.78
CA LEU A 223 -8.72 3.13 -2.60
C LEU A 223 -7.89 4.42 -2.62
N HIS A 224 -8.55 5.57 -2.74
CA HIS A 224 -7.89 6.88 -2.69
C HIS A 224 -8.59 7.77 -1.67
N ASP A 225 -7.89 8.18 -0.60
CA ASP A 225 -8.47 9.00 0.47
C ASP A 225 -8.62 10.49 0.09
N VAL A 226 -8.21 10.84 -1.12
CA VAL A 226 -8.30 12.19 -1.69
C VAL A 226 -9.66 12.48 -2.35
N HIS A 227 -10.52 11.47 -2.47
CA HIS A 227 -11.84 11.58 -3.10
C HIS A 227 -12.96 11.69 -2.05
N PRO A 228 -13.75 12.79 -2.03
CA PRO A 228 -14.83 12.97 -1.06
C PRO A 228 -15.85 11.83 -1.05
N THR A 229 -16.23 11.29 -2.22
CA THR A 229 -17.15 10.14 -2.30
C THR A 229 -16.55 8.89 -1.68
N THR A 230 -15.25 8.64 -1.90
CA THR A 230 -14.55 7.50 -1.31
C THR A 230 -14.61 7.56 0.21
N VAL A 231 -14.24 8.70 0.79
CA VAL A 231 -14.11 8.82 2.25
C VAL A 231 -15.46 8.88 2.97
N ASN A 232 -16.46 9.52 2.37
CA ASN A 232 -17.76 9.75 3.04
C ASN A 232 -18.77 8.62 2.83
N ILE A 233 -18.69 7.89 1.70
CA ILE A 233 -19.74 6.92 1.32
C ILE A 233 -19.14 5.55 1.08
N VAL A 234 -18.18 5.42 0.16
CA VAL A 234 -17.63 4.12 -0.24
C VAL A 234 -16.98 3.41 0.94
N LEU A 235 -16.14 4.09 1.72
CA LEU A 235 -15.40 3.48 2.82
C LEU A 235 -16.33 2.84 3.88
N PRO A 236 -17.34 3.54 4.45
CA PRO A 236 -18.30 2.90 5.34
C PRO A 236 -19.04 1.71 4.72
N GLU A 237 -19.45 1.80 3.45
CA GLU A 237 -20.13 0.72 2.74
C GLU A 237 -19.24 -0.50 2.54
N VAL A 238 -18.00 -0.31 2.10
CA VAL A 238 -16.98 -1.35 1.96
C VAL A 238 -16.74 -2.01 3.30
N ILE A 239 -16.53 -1.26 4.39
CA ILE A 239 -16.33 -1.85 5.73
C ILE A 239 -17.49 -2.76 6.13
N GLY A 240 -18.72 -2.28 5.97
CA GLY A 240 -19.91 -3.07 6.29
C GLY A 240 -20.05 -4.30 5.41
N TYR A 241 -19.73 -4.17 4.13
CA TYR A 241 -19.85 -5.24 3.16
C TYR A 241 -18.80 -6.35 3.35
N ILE A 242 -17.54 -6.00 3.54
CA ILE A 242 -16.44 -6.94 3.79
C ILE A 242 -16.67 -7.74 5.07
N LYS A 243 -17.14 -7.09 6.15
CA LYS A 243 -17.54 -7.79 7.39
C LYS A 243 -18.66 -8.80 7.16
N LYS A 244 -19.66 -8.47 6.33
CA LYS A 244 -20.76 -9.40 5.99
C LYS A 244 -20.27 -10.61 5.19
N LEU A 245 -19.23 -10.44 4.37
CA LEU A 245 -18.62 -11.54 3.63
C LEU A 245 -17.75 -12.46 4.51
N GLY A 246 -17.41 -12.06 5.73
CA GLY A 246 -16.65 -12.88 6.67
C GLY A 246 -15.13 -12.66 6.65
N TYR A 247 -14.65 -11.63 5.94
CA TYR A 247 -13.23 -11.24 6.02
C TYR A 247 -12.94 -10.43 7.29
N THR A 248 -11.70 -10.52 7.75
CA THR A 248 -11.15 -9.76 8.87
C THR A 248 -10.25 -8.66 8.37
N PHE A 249 -10.48 -7.44 8.86
CA PHE A 249 -9.59 -6.33 8.59
C PHE A 249 -8.29 -6.45 9.38
N VAL A 250 -7.15 -6.34 8.70
CA VAL A 250 -5.82 -6.37 9.32
C VAL A 250 -4.94 -5.26 8.74
N PRO A 251 -3.95 -4.74 9.50
CA PRO A 251 -2.93 -3.87 8.93
C PRO A 251 -2.10 -4.62 7.89
N LEU A 252 -1.52 -3.90 6.93
CA LEU A 252 -0.70 -4.50 5.88
C LEU A 252 0.52 -5.22 6.47
N SER A 253 1.12 -4.63 7.49
CA SER A 253 2.25 -5.24 8.21
C SER A 253 1.95 -6.64 8.77
N GLU A 254 0.73 -6.89 9.25
CA GLU A 254 0.27 -8.23 9.64
C GLU A 254 0.00 -9.12 8.41
N CYS A 255 -0.70 -8.58 7.42
CA CYS A 255 -1.08 -9.25 6.17
C CYS A 255 0.14 -9.88 5.46
N ILE A 256 1.25 -9.15 5.36
CA ILE A 256 2.46 -9.63 4.66
C ILE A 256 3.60 -10.05 5.61
N GLY A 257 3.43 -9.90 6.92
CA GLY A 257 4.43 -10.30 7.91
C GLY A 257 5.74 -9.51 7.83
N VAL A 258 5.67 -8.24 7.42
CA VAL A 258 6.83 -7.32 7.30
C VAL A 258 6.56 -6.06 8.12
N SER A 259 7.61 -5.51 8.75
CA SER A 259 7.51 -4.21 9.45
C SER A 259 7.16 -3.10 8.45
N PRO A 260 6.26 -2.17 8.78
CA PRO A 260 5.96 -1.03 7.92
C PRO A 260 7.12 -0.03 7.81
N TYR A 261 8.13 -0.16 8.68
CA TYR A 261 9.28 0.74 8.74
C TYR A 261 10.61 -0.01 8.73
N GLN A 262 11.60 0.56 8.04
CA GLN A 262 12.94 0.01 7.89
C GLN A 262 13.68 0.03 9.24
N GLY A 263 14.48 -1.02 9.51
CA GLY A 263 15.29 -1.11 10.74
C GLY A 263 14.48 -1.32 12.03
N VAL A 264 13.16 -1.44 11.94
CA VAL A 264 12.27 -1.78 13.06
C VAL A 264 11.89 -3.25 12.95
N ALA A 265 12.25 -4.07 13.93
CA ALA A 265 11.77 -5.45 13.98
C ALA A 265 10.27 -5.49 14.27
N LEU A 266 9.53 -6.40 13.64
CA LEU A 266 8.14 -6.67 14.04
C LEU A 266 8.13 -7.16 15.48
N ASN A 267 7.61 -6.35 16.40
CA ASN A 267 7.30 -6.80 17.75
C ASN A 267 6.15 -7.80 17.65
N LYS A 268 6.46 -9.10 17.57
CA LYS A 268 5.49 -10.16 17.85
C LYS A 268 5.05 -9.97 19.30
N HIS A 269 3.79 -9.61 19.48
CA HIS A 269 3.10 -9.27 20.73
C HIS A 269 3.27 -7.82 21.20
N ASN A 270 2.19 -7.06 21.11
CA ASN A 270 1.73 -6.21 22.21
C ASN A 270 0.20 -6.19 22.20
N ASN A 271 -0.36 -7.11 22.98
CA ASN A 271 -1.62 -6.85 23.68
C ASN A 271 -1.44 -5.55 24.47
N SER A 272 -2.53 -4.77 24.52
CA SER A 272 -2.75 -3.59 25.35
C SER A 272 -1.85 -3.48 26.61
N ASN A 273 -1.32 -2.27 26.83
CA ASN A 273 -0.64 -1.73 28.02
C ASN A 273 0.90 -1.70 27.99
N ASN A 274 1.48 -0.64 27.40
CA ASN A 274 2.45 0.23 28.10
C ASN A 274 2.90 1.40 27.20
N LEU A 275 2.22 2.54 27.33
CA LEU A 275 2.84 3.83 27.04
C LEU A 275 3.67 4.20 28.28
N ASN A 276 4.98 3.96 28.20
CA ASN A 276 5.99 4.78 28.89
C ASN A 276 7.39 4.31 28.48
N SER A 277 8.06 5.12 27.67
CA SER A 277 9.47 5.43 27.94
C SER A 277 9.84 6.74 27.27
N ASN A 278 9.91 7.76 28.11
CA ASN A 278 10.71 8.95 27.88
C ASN A 278 12.13 8.57 27.48
N SER A 279 12.60 9.06 26.33
CA SER A 279 14.00 9.49 26.22
C SER A 279 14.10 10.62 25.21
N LEU A 280 14.79 11.69 25.62
CA LEU A 280 15.26 12.85 24.85
C LEU A 280 14.40 14.12 24.92
N LEU A 281 14.38 14.74 26.10
CA LEU A 281 14.45 16.19 26.21
C LEU A 281 15.38 16.56 27.38
N SER A 282 16.53 17.11 27.02
CA SER A 282 17.45 17.82 27.90
C SER A 282 16.77 19.08 28.44
N ASN A 283 16.74 19.24 29.76
CA ASN A 283 16.33 20.47 30.43
C ASN A 283 17.54 21.09 31.15
N PRO A 284 17.67 22.42 31.19
CA PRO A 284 18.24 23.09 32.34
C PRO A 284 17.21 24.00 33.04
N ASP A 285 17.19 23.85 34.36
CA ASP A 285 16.98 24.87 35.39
C ASP A 285 15.58 25.42 35.70
N ASN A 286 15.01 24.85 36.78
CA ASN A 286 14.47 25.47 38.00
C ASN A 286 13.78 26.85 37.93
N ILE A 287 12.56 26.94 38.53
CA ILE A 287 12.25 27.72 39.77
C ILE A 287 10.75 27.56 40.14
N ILE A 288 10.50 26.90 41.28
CA ILE A 288 9.65 27.24 42.45
C ILE A 288 8.16 27.68 42.27
N ASN A 289 7.29 26.88 42.91
CA ASN A 289 6.02 27.12 43.63
C ASN A 289 4.91 27.99 43.03
N ASP A 290 3.71 27.41 42.84
CA ASP A 290 2.58 27.50 43.79
C ASP A 290 1.27 27.01 43.12
N THR A 291 0.52 26.16 43.83
CA THR A 291 -0.92 25.93 43.58
C THR A 291 -1.70 26.77 44.59
N PRO A 292 -2.90 27.27 44.26
CA PRO A 292 -4.07 26.46 44.59
C PRO A 292 -5.26 26.55 43.62
N THR A 293 -5.90 25.38 43.45
CA THR A 293 -7.34 25.08 43.37
C THR A 293 -8.33 26.19 43.04
N ASN A 294 -9.22 25.93 42.07
CA ASN A 294 -10.66 26.10 42.25
C ASN A 294 -11.44 25.26 41.22
N ASP A 295 -12.15 24.26 41.74
CA ASP A 295 -13.27 23.57 41.10
C ASP A 295 -14.47 24.53 40.96
N THR A 296 -15.21 24.43 39.87
CA THR A 296 -16.67 24.15 39.89
C THR A 296 -17.20 23.87 38.47
N PRO A 297 -18.24 23.03 38.33
CA PRO A 297 -18.66 22.38 37.09
C PRO A 297 -19.84 23.09 36.40
N ILE A 298 -20.01 22.90 35.08
CA ILE A 298 -21.26 23.23 34.37
C ILE A 298 -21.64 22.09 33.42
N ASP A 299 -22.58 21.29 33.93
CA ASP A 299 -23.82 20.75 33.34
C ASP A 299 -23.94 20.40 31.85
N ASP A 300 -24.31 19.12 31.67
CA ASP A 300 -25.02 18.50 30.55
C ASP A 300 -26.22 19.29 30.03
N ILE A 301 -26.34 19.39 28.71
CA ILE A 301 -27.65 19.50 28.03
C ILE A 301 -27.71 18.50 26.89
N SER A 302 -28.52 17.47 27.10
CA SER A 302 -29.08 16.59 26.08
C SER A 302 -30.16 17.31 25.27
N ILE A 303 -30.17 17.17 23.95
CA ILE A 303 -31.36 17.40 23.12
C ILE A 303 -31.55 16.20 22.19
N ASN A 304 -32.67 15.52 22.40
CA ASN A 304 -33.27 14.53 21.51
C ASN A 304 -34.59 15.12 20.95
N SER A 305 -35.06 14.54 19.83
CA SER A 305 -36.30 14.78 19.07
C SER A 305 -36.18 15.82 17.93
N ALA A 306 -36.70 15.62 16.72
CA ALA A 306 -37.85 14.82 16.28
C ALA A 306 -37.87 14.63 14.73
N LEU A 307 -38.36 13.45 14.24
CA LEU A 307 -39.37 13.21 13.15
C LEU A 307 -39.07 13.72 11.71
N ASN A 308 -39.46 13.13 10.57
CA ASN A 308 -40.20 11.91 10.16
C ASN A 308 -40.09 11.76 8.61
N GLN A 309 -40.18 10.51 8.13
CA GLN A 309 -40.83 10.00 6.89
C GLN A 309 -40.58 10.59 5.47
N SER A 310 -40.10 9.71 4.58
CA SER A 310 -40.67 9.52 3.23
C SER A 310 -40.48 8.08 2.75
N ASN A 311 -41.58 7.34 2.59
CA ASN A 311 -41.65 6.02 1.94
C ASN A 311 -41.77 6.20 0.42
N ILE A 312 -40.96 5.50 -0.38
CA ILE A 312 -41.18 5.31 -1.83
C ILE A 312 -41.02 3.82 -2.16
N ASN A 313 -42.08 3.24 -2.74
CA ASN A 313 -42.15 1.90 -3.33
C ASN A 313 -41.43 1.87 -4.69
N LEU A 314 -40.58 0.88 -4.94
CA LEU A 314 -39.86 0.65 -6.19
C LEU A 314 -39.91 -0.84 -6.56
N ASP A 315 -41.00 -1.31 -7.19
CA ASP A 315 -41.13 -2.73 -7.60
C ASP A 315 -41.50 -2.96 -9.08
N ASP A 316 -41.59 -1.94 -9.95
CA ASP A 316 -42.06 -2.17 -11.35
C ASP A 316 -41.09 -1.72 -12.47
N ALA A 317 -39.86 -1.30 -12.16
CA ALA A 317 -38.94 -0.74 -13.17
C ALA A 317 -37.81 -1.68 -13.64
N THR A 318 -37.69 -2.89 -13.08
CA THR A 318 -36.50 -3.75 -13.27
C THR A 318 -36.65 -4.87 -14.32
N ASP A 319 -37.86 -5.21 -14.79
CA ASP A 319 -38.03 -6.37 -15.69
C ASP A 319 -37.75 -6.05 -17.18
N ASN A 320 -37.96 -4.80 -17.61
CA ASN A 320 -37.77 -4.45 -19.03
C ASN A 320 -36.31 -4.20 -19.42
N SER A 321 -35.48 -3.71 -18.49
CA SER A 321 -34.04 -3.49 -18.75
C SER A 321 -33.21 -4.78 -18.79
N LEU A 322 -33.65 -5.83 -18.07
CA LEU A 322 -32.98 -7.13 -18.04
C LEU A 322 -33.19 -7.96 -19.32
N LYS A 323 -34.27 -7.72 -20.08
CA LYS A 323 -34.55 -8.44 -21.33
C LYS A 323 -33.72 -7.94 -22.51
N GLU A 324 -33.41 -6.65 -22.58
CA GLU A 324 -32.55 -6.11 -23.64
C GLU A 324 -31.07 -6.49 -23.48
N ILE A 325 -30.57 -6.57 -22.24
CA ILE A 325 -29.17 -6.94 -21.96
C ILE A 325 -28.88 -8.42 -22.32
N LYS A 326 -29.84 -9.33 -22.08
CA LYS A 326 -29.67 -10.76 -22.42
C LYS A 326 -29.65 -11.03 -23.93
N SER A 327 -30.40 -10.25 -24.72
CA SER A 327 -30.46 -10.39 -26.18
C SER A 327 -29.14 -9.94 -26.85
N GLY A 328 -28.53 -8.86 -26.37
CA GLY A 328 -27.25 -8.37 -26.88
C GLY A 328 -26.06 -9.28 -26.55
N ALA A 329 -26.10 -9.96 -25.40
CA ALA A 329 -25.04 -10.89 -24.98
C ALA A 329 -25.05 -12.20 -25.80
N LEU A 330 -26.22 -12.76 -26.12
CA LEU A 330 -26.32 -14.01 -26.88
C LEU A 330 -25.78 -13.88 -28.32
N ASN A 331 -25.99 -12.74 -28.98
CA ASN A 331 -25.51 -12.52 -30.35
C ASN A 331 -23.98 -12.36 -30.45
N LYS A 332 -23.30 -11.92 -29.39
CA LYS A 332 -21.83 -11.83 -29.37
C LYS A 332 -21.15 -13.19 -29.17
N TYR A 333 -21.73 -14.09 -28.37
CA TYR A 333 -21.18 -15.42 -28.14
C TYR A 333 -21.26 -16.33 -29.37
N HIS A 334 -22.27 -16.16 -30.23
CA HIS A 334 -22.42 -17.00 -31.42
C HIS A 334 -21.43 -16.65 -32.56
N GLN A 335 -20.88 -15.42 -32.60
CA GLN A 335 -19.88 -15.03 -33.59
C GLN A 335 -18.45 -15.44 -33.22
N ILE A 336 -18.15 -15.61 -31.93
CA ILE A 336 -16.80 -15.96 -31.46
C ILE A 336 -16.49 -17.46 -31.71
N ASN A 337 -17.50 -18.34 -31.68
CA ASN A 337 -17.30 -19.78 -31.87
C ASN A 337 -17.14 -20.23 -33.33
N VAL A 338 -17.46 -19.39 -34.32
CA VAL A 338 -17.31 -19.76 -35.75
C VAL A 338 -15.89 -19.50 -36.27
N PHE A 339 -15.12 -18.60 -35.64
CA PHE A 339 -13.74 -18.31 -36.06
C PHE A 339 -12.70 -19.27 -35.46
N SER A 340 -12.98 -19.92 -34.33
CA SER A 340 -12.04 -20.85 -33.69
C SER A 340 -12.00 -22.23 -34.36
N THR A 341 -13.07 -22.67 -35.01
CA THR A 341 -13.16 -24.00 -35.65
C THR A 341 -12.54 -24.01 -37.05
N ILE A 342 -12.49 -22.87 -37.74
CA ILE A 342 -11.84 -22.75 -39.05
C ILE A 342 -10.31 -22.72 -38.92
N PHE A 343 -9.77 -22.22 -37.80
CA PHE A 343 -8.32 -22.13 -37.58
C PHE A 343 -7.67 -23.49 -37.24
N PHE A 344 -8.41 -24.40 -36.60
CA PHE A 344 -7.90 -25.73 -36.25
C PHE A 344 -7.93 -26.74 -37.43
N ALA A 345 -8.73 -26.50 -38.46
CA ALA A 345 -8.77 -27.36 -39.65
C ALA A 345 -7.62 -27.08 -40.64
N LEU A 346 -7.00 -25.91 -40.58
CA LEU A 346 -5.91 -25.51 -41.50
C LEU A 346 -4.51 -25.93 -41.02
N ILE A 347 -4.35 -26.32 -39.76
CA ILE A 347 -3.04 -26.72 -39.20
C ILE A 347 -2.78 -28.23 -39.40
N ILE A 348 -3.82 -29.04 -39.65
CA ILE A 348 -3.68 -30.50 -39.82
C ILE A 348 -3.38 -30.90 -41.28
N SER A 349 -3.57 -30.00 -42.27
CA SER A 349 -3.24 -30.25 -43.68
C SER A 349 -1.81 -29.82 -44.09
N LEU A 350 -1.00 -29.31 -43.16
CA LEU A 350 0.41 -28.93 -43.40
C LEU A 350 1.42 -29.84 -42.68
N LEU A 351 0.96 -30.91 -42.02
CA LEU A 351 1.80 -31.84 -41.27
C LEU A 351 1.55 -33.33 -41.60
N LEU A 352 0.95 -33.63 -42.76
CA LEU A 352 0.86 -34.98 -43.33
C LEU A 352 1.33 -35.00 -44.78
#